data_AF-A0A8T4DRX9-F1
#
_entry.id   AF-A0A8T4DRX9-F1
#
_cell.length_a   1.000
_cell.length_b   1.000
_cell.length_c   1.000
_cell.angle_alpha   90.00
_cell.angle_beta   90.00
_cell.angle_gamma   90.00
#
_symmetry.space_group_name_H-M   'P 1'
#
loop_
_entity.id
_entity.type
_entity.pdbx_description
1 polymer ?
#
loop_
_entity_poly.entity_id
_entity_poly.type
_entity_poly.pdbx_seq_one_letter_code
_entity_poly.pdbx_strand_id
1 'polypeptide(L)'
;FKPKPHWEIGEDLKILDFDRGAKITGARFTLYRDLGAKMERALINFMLDLHTGEHHYREVLPPFIVNRESMTGTGQLPKFEDDLFKLDNLDYYLVPTAEVPVTNMHQNEIIPADVLPLYYVAYTPCFRKEAGSYGRETRGLIRQHQFNKVELVKFTTPESSYDELEKLLLDAEEVLKRLKIPYRVVSLCTGDLGFSASKTYDIEVWLPGQETFREISSCSNFEDFQARRANIRYKTGVKEKSDYVHTLNGSGLAVGRTVVAILENYQQEDGSVTIPEVLRPYMGGTTAITQNDAYKI
;
A
#
# COMPACT_ATOMS: atom_id res chain seq x y z
N PHE A 1 -3.30 -16.76 26.36
CA PHE A 1 -4.70 -16.29 26.29
C PHE A 1 -5.24 -16.46 24.87
N LYS A 2 -6.57 -16.34 24.66
CA LYS A 2 -7.18 -16.37 23.32
C LYS A 2 -6.96 -15.02 22.62
N PRO A 3 -6.25 -14.96 21.48
CA PRO A 3 -6.05 -13.70 20.76
C PRO A 3 -7.39 -13.08 20.32
N LYS A 4 -7.52 -11.77 20.49
CA LYS A 4 -8.64 -10.98 20.00
C LYS A 4 -8.36 -10.47 18.58
N PRO A 5 -9.39 -10.25 17.76
CA PRO A 5 -9.25 -9.56 16.49
C PRO A 5 -9.00 -8.06 16.69
N HIS A 6 -8.34 -7.42 15.72
CA HIS A 6 -7.94 -6.00 15.81
C HIS A 6 -9.09 -5.01 16.06
N TRP A 7 -10.31 -5.30 15.60
CA TRP A 7 -11.45 -4.39 15.83
C TRP A 7 -11.85 -4.35 17.30
N GLU A 8 -11.82 -5.48 18.00
CA GLU A 8 -12.07 -5.53 19.45
C GLU A 8 -10.94 -4.84 20.22
N ILE A 9 -9.69 -5.12 19.84
CA ILE A 9 -8.51 -4.50 20.47
C ILE A 9 -8.55 -2.97 20.31
N GLY A 10 -8.82 -2.50 19.09
CA GLY A 10 -8.86 -1.08 18.78
C GLY A 10 -10.00 -0.33 19.48
N GLU A 11 -11.17 -0.96 19.61
CA GLU A 11 -12.32 -0.45 20.37
C GLU A 11 -12.01 -0.42 21.88
N ASP A 12 -11.48 -1.51 22.44
CA ASP A 12 -11.11 -1.64 23.86
C ASP A 12 -10.04 -0.60 24.27
N LEU A 13 -9.07 -0.35 23.40
CA LEU A 13 -8.03 0.68 23.58
C LEU A 13 -8.48 2.08 23.16
N LYS A 14 -9.69 2.23 22.61
CA LYS A 14 -10.29 3.49 22.12
C LYS A 14 -9.45 4.22 21.07
N ILE A 15 -8.66 3.47 20.30
CA ILE A 15 -7.81 4.00 19.22
C ILE A 15 -8.47 3.86 17.85
N LEU A 16 -9.47 2.99 17.71
CA LEU A 16 -10.29 2.83 16.51
C LEU A 16 -11.76 3.09 16.86
N ASP A 17 -12.39 4.00 16.13
CA ASP A 17 -13.77 4.41 16.33
C ASP A 17 -14.57 4.24 15.04
N PHE A 18 -15.14 3.04 14.90
CA PHE A 18 -15.92 2.65 13.73
C PHE A 18 -17.26 3.40 13.68
N ASP A 19 -17.92 3.60 14.82
CA ASP A 19 -19.21 4.30 14.89
C ASP A 19 -19.07 5.77 14.49
N ARG A 20 -18.05 6.48 14.97
CA ARG A 20 -17.79 7.86 14.53
C ARG A 20 -17.35 7.91 13.08
N GLY A 21 -16.55 6.95 12.60
CA GLY A 21 -16.22 6.83 11.17
C GLY A 21 -17.48 6.70 10.30
N ALA A 22 -18.40 5.81 10.70
CA ALA A 22 -19.68 5.61 10.05
C ALA A 22 -20.59 6.84 10.10
N LYS A 23 -20.60 7.56 11.22
CA LYS A 23 -21.37 8.80 11.38
C LYS A 23 -20.85 9.93 10.50
N ILE A 24 -19.54 10.05 10.32
CA ILE A 24 -18.92 11.13 9.53
C ILE A 24 -19.14 10.92 8.04
N THR A 25 -18.94 9.68 7.55
CA THR A 25 -18.92 9.41 6.11
C THR A 25 -19.89 8.30 5.70
N GLY A 26 -19.89 7.18 6.43
CA GLY A 26 -20.68 5.98 6.11
C GLY A 26 -19.90 4.71 6.42
N ALA A 27 -20.46 3.54 6.10
CA ALA A 27 -19.80 2.26 6.32
C ALA A 27 -18.41 2.20 5.66
N ARG A 28 -17.50 1.39 6.22
CA ARG A 28 -16.11 1.18 5.72
C ARG A 28 -15.22 2.42 5.76
N PHE A 29 -15.52 3.31 6.69
CA PHE A 29 -14.63 4.36 7.16
C PHE A 29 -14.42 4.19 8.66
N THR A 30 -13.18 4.37 9.10
CA THR A 30 -12.81 4.26 10.52
C THR A 30 -12.11 5.53 10.97
N LEU A 31 -12.51 6.07 12.12
CA LEU A 31 -11.80 7.18 12.74
C LEU A 31 -10.71 6.64 13.67
N TYR A 32 -9.46 6.93 13.35
CA TYR A 32 -8.33 6.65 14.23
C TYR A 32 -8.17 7.76 15.27
N ARG A 33 -7.77 7.40 16.49
CA ARG A 33 -7.62 8.33 17.61
C ARG A 33 -6.30 8.14 18.33
N ASP A 34 -5.80 9.24 18.89
CA ASP A 34 -4.66 9.28 19.82
C ASP A 34 -3.47 8.42 19.33
N LEU A 35 -3.09 7.39 20.11
CA LEU A 35 -1.98 6.51 19.77
C LEU A 35 -2.22 5.65 18.53
N GLY A 36 -3.48 5.36 18.15
CA GLY A 36 -3.79 4.70 16.87
C GLY A 36 -3.49 5.61 15.68
N ALA A 37 -3.90 6.87 15.74
CA ALA A 37 -3.56 7.87 14.71
C ALA A 37 -2.05 8.14 14.67
N LYS A 38 -1.38 8.14 15.83
CA LYS A 38 0.09 8.26 15.91
C LYS A 38 0.78 7.05 15.26
N MET A 39 0.27 5.83 15.46
CA MET A 39 0.80 4.60 14.88
C MET A 39 0.73 4.59 13.35
N GLU A 40 -0.40 5.01 12.76
CA GLU A 40 -0.53 5.19 11.30
C GLU A 40 0.59 6.09 10.76
N ARG A 41 0.77 7.28 11.35
CA ARG A 41 1.85 8.20 10.96
C ARG A 41 3.24 7.61 11.20
N ALA A 42 3.44 6.91 12.31
CA ALA A 42 4.72 6.29 12.63
C ALA A 42 5.12 5.22 11.60
N LEU A 43 4.16 4.41 11.16
CA LEU A 43 4.36 3.41 10.12
C LEU A 43 4.68 4.05 8.77
N ILE A 44 3.94 5.09 8.37
CA ILE A 44 4.20 5.84 7.13
C ILE A 44 5.66 6.34 7.12
N ASN A 45 6.08 7.02 8.19
CA ASN A 45 7.43 7.57 8.27
C ASN A 45 8.50 6.48 8.31
N PHE A 46 8.29 5.41 9.09
CA PHE A 46 9.22 4.28 9.14
C PHE A 46 9.42 3.63 7.76
N MET A 47 8.33 3.39 7.03
CA MET A 47 8.38 2.81 5.69
C MET A 47 9.09 3.74 4.70
N LEU A 48 8.77 5.02 4.70
CA LEU A 48 9.43 6.02 3.84
C LEU A 48 10.93 6.12 4.14
N ASP A 49 11.30 6.24 5.41
CA ASP A 49 12.70 6.35 5.82
C ASP A 49 13.50 5.09 5.46
N LEU A 50 12.91 3.91 5.61
CA LEU A 50 13.54 2.65 5.19
C LEU A 50 13.82 2.65 3.68
N HIS A 51 12.80 2.94 2.87
CA HIS A 51 12.90 2.84 1.43
C HIS A 51 13.76 3.93 0.81
N THR A 52 13.78 5.13 1.39
CA THR A 52 14.64 6.23 0.94
C THR A 52 16.08 6.08 1.42
N GLY A 53 16.28 5.73 2.70
CA GLY A 53 17.59 5.66 3.32
C GLY A 53 18.39 4.44 2.89
N GLU A 54 17.76 3.27 2.82
CA GLU A 54 18.47 2.00 2.65
C GLU A 54 18.21 1.33 1.30
N HIS A 55 16.99 1.43 0.76
CA HIS A 55 16.66 0.85 -0.54
C HIS A 55 16.80 1.85 -1.70
N HIS A 56 17.20 3.09 -1.40
CA HIS A 56 17.54 4.15 -2.35
C HIS A 56 16.41 4.55 -3.32
N TYR A 57 15.15 4.42 -2.89
CA TYR A 57 14.01 4.98 -3.60
C TYR A 57 14.00 6.51 -3.48
N ARG A 58 13.55 7.19 -4.53
CA ARG A 58 13.31 8.63 -4.51
C ARG A 58 11.90 8.91 -3.99
N GLU A 59 11.81 9.64 -2.89
CA GLU A 59 10.52 10.03 -2.35
C GLU A 59 9.83 11.08 -3.24
N VAL A 60 8.56 10.86 -3.52
CA VAL A 60 7.69 11.80 -4.23
C VAL A 60 6.34 11.92 -3.54
N LEU A 61 5.76 13.13 -3.59
CA LEU A 61 4.41 13.40 -3.09
C LEU A 61 3.49 13.71 -4.27
N PRO A 62 2.80 12.70 -4.84
CA PRO A 62 1.97 12.90 -6.03
C PRO A 62 0.62 13.57 -5.70
N PRO A 63 -0.07 14.13 -6.71
CA PRO A 63 -1.48 14.48 -6.58
C PRO A 63 -2.35 13.26 -6.24
N PHE A 64 -3.34 13.44 -5.36
CA PHE A 64 -4.32 12.38 -5.02
C PHE A 64 -5.55 12.37 -5.93
N ILE A 65 -5.62 13.34 -6.85
CA ILE A 65 -6.66 13.49 -7.87
C ILE A 65 -5.94 13.46 -9.21
N VAL A 66 -6.37 12.57 -10.12
CA VAL A 66 -5.73 12.38 -11.43
C VAL A 66 -6.76 12.42 -12.55
N ASN A 67 -6.28 12.68 -13.77
CA ASN A 67 -7.10 12.66 -14.98
C ASN A 67 -7.36 11.23 -15.47
N ARG A 68 -8.31 11.10 -16.40
CA ARG A 68 -8.65 9.82 -17.06
C ARG A 68 -7.47 9.19 -17.78
N GLU A 69 -6.59 10.00 -18.39
CA GLU A 69 -5.45 9.50 -19.15
C GLU A 69 -4.50 8.72 -18.24
N SER A 70 -4.20 9.25 -17.06
CA SER A 70 -3.36 8.57 -16.06
C SER A 70 -3.98 7.25 -15.60
N MET A 71 -5.28 7.25 -15.30
CA MET A 71 -6.03 6.02 -14.95
C MET A 71 -6.08 4.98 -16.08
N THR A 72 -6.02 5.44 -17.33
CA THR A 72 -5.98 4.56 -18.52
C THR A 72 -4.58 3.98 -18.72
N GLY A 73 -3.53 4.79 -18.45
CA GLY A 73 -2.13 4.42 -18.52
C GLY A 73 -1.80 3.21 -17.65
N THR A 74 -2.26 3.21 -16.39
CA THR A 74 -2.00 2.13 -15.43
C THR A 74 -3.01 0.97 -15.46
N GLY A 75 -4.05 1.08 -16.30
CA GLY A 75 -4.97 -0.02 -16.59
C GLY A 75 -6.22 -0.09 -15.72
N GLN A 76 -6.45 0.89 -14.84
CA GLN A 76 -7.70 0.99 -14.07
C GLN A 76 -8.88 1.27 -15.00
N LEU A 77 -8.70 2.13 -16.00
CA LEU A 77 -9.70 2.42 -17.02
C LEU A 77 -9.44 1.68 -18.34
N PRO A 78 -10.51 1.30 -19.07
CA PRO A 78 -11.93 1.51 -18.75
C PRO A 78 -12.55 0.42 -17.86
N LYS A 79 -11.85 -0.69 -17.62
CA LYS A 79 -12.43 -1.93 -17.07
C LYS A 79 -12.98 -1.78 -15.64
N PHE A 80 -12.33 -0.99 -14.81
CA PHE A 80 -12.64 -0.89 -13.38
C PHE A 80 -13.23 0.47 -12.98
N GLU A 81 -13.85 1.20 -13.93
CA GLU A 81 -14.43 2.53 -13.65
C GLU A 81 -15.44 2.52 -12.49
N ASP A 82 -16.22 1.44 -12.37
CA ASP A 82 -17.21 1.25 -11.30
C ASP A 82 -16.59 1.11 -9.91
N ASP A 83 -15.31 0.75 -9.81
CA ASP A 83 -14.59 0.62 -8.54
C ASP A 83 -13.87 1.91 -8.10
N LEU A 84 -13.89 2.96 -8.93
CA LEU A 84 -13.18 4.21 -8.69
C LEU A 84 -14.11 5.34 -8.23
N PHE A 85 -13.66 6.17 -7.30
CA PHE A 85 -14.33 7.43 -6.97
C PHE A 85 -14.01 8.50 -8.03
N LYS A 86 -15.00 8.83 -8.87
CA LYS A 86 -14.96 9.94 -9.82
C LYS A 86 -15.51 11.22 -9.17
N LEU A 87 -14.87 12.36 -9.41
CA LEU A 87 -15.39 13.65 -8.96
C LEU A 87 -16.56 14.09 -9.82
N ASP A 88 -17.62 14.59 -9.17
CA ASP A 88 -18.83 15.02 -9.88
C ASP A 88 -18.54 16.21 -10.81
N ASN A 89 -19.10 16.20 -12.01
CA ASN A 89 -18.90 17.20 -13.07
C ASN A 89 -17.43 17.44 -13.50
N LEU A 90 -16.51 16.54 -13.17
CA LEU A 90 -15.10 16.60 -13.58
C LEU A 90 -14.67 15.23 -14.13
N ASP A 91 -13.77 15.20 -15.12
CA ASP A 91 -13.16 13.93 -15.58
C ASP A 91 -11.89 13.60 -14.77
N TYR A 92 -12.04 13.69 -13.45
CA TYR A 92 -11.01 13.44 -12.46
C TYR A 92 -11.44 12.35 -11.48
N TYR A 93 -10.44 11.63 -10.98
CA TYR A 93 -10.62 10.48 -10.11
C TYR A 93 -9.72 10.61 -8.88
N LEU A 94 -10.22 10.17 -7.73
CA LEU A 94 -9.38 9.90 -6.58
C LEU A 94 -8.53 8.66 -6.83
N VAL A 95 -7.26 8.70 -6.45
CA VAL A 95 -6.32 7.61 -6.72
C VAL A 95 -6.61 6.37 -5.87
N PRO A 96 -6.70 5.16 -6.46
CA PRO A 96 -6.85 3.91 -5.70
C PRO A 96 -5.52 3.37 -5.15
N THR A 97 -4.41 3.99 -5.55
CA THR A 97 -3.03 3.68 -5.17
C THR A 97 -2.09 4.78 -5.71
N ALA A 98 -0.96 5.01 -5.04
CA ALA A 98 0.08 5.94 -5.52
C ALA A 98 0.73 5.48 -6.84
N GLU A 99 0.63 4.19 -7.19
CA GLU A 99 1.04 3.66 -8.49
C GLU A 99 0.52 4.53 -9.64
N VAL A 100 -0.77 4.91 -9.62
CA VAL A 100 -1.39 5.63 -10.73
C VAL A 100 -0.65 6.94 -11.05
N PRO A 101 -0.53 7.90 -10.11
CA PRO A 101 0.18 9.13 -10.42
C PRO A 101 1.70 8.95 -10.55
N VAL A 102 2.33 8.03 -9.81
CA VAL A 102 3.79 7.85 -9.86
C VAL A 102 4.23 7.24 -11.19
N THR A 103 3.52 6.21 -11.69
CA THR A 103 3.81 5.63 -13.01
C THR A 103 3.64 6.68 -14.12
N ASN A 104 2.61 7.53 -14.02
CA ASN A 104 2.32 8.55 -15.02
C ASN A 104 3.18 9.83 -14.90
N MET A 105 4.12 9.91 -13.94
CA MET A 105 5.11 11.00 -13.93
C MET A 105 5.92 11.05 -15.23
N HIS A 106 6.15 9.90 -15.86
CA HIS A 106 6.90 9.75 -17.11
C HIS A 106 6.01 9.52 -18.34
N GLN A 107 4.71 9.82 -18.22
CA GLN A 107 3.77 9.68 -19.33
C GLN A 107 4.23 10.50 -20.55
N ASN A 108 4.25 9.87 -21.73
CA ASN A 108 4.75 10.44 -22.99
C ASN A 108 6.25 10.83 -23.00
N GLU A 109 7.05 10.35 -22.05
CA GLU A 109 8.49 10.64 -21.99
C GLU A 109 9.36 9.56 -22.66
N ILE A 110 10.59 9.96 -23.03
CA ILE A 110 11.65 9.04 -23.45
C ILE A 110 12.80 9.17 -22.45
N ILE A 111 12.94 8.18 -21.59
CA ILE A 111 13.93 8.10 -20.51
C ILE A 111 15.30 7.70 -21.10
N PRO A 112 16.41 8.39 -20.75
CA PRO A 112 17.75 7.91 -21.08
C PRO A 112 18.04 6.55 -20.42
N ALA A 113 18.58 5.58 -21.17
CA ALA A 113 18.83 4.23 -20.61
C ALA A 113 19.85 4.21 -19.46
N ASP A 114 20.77 5.17 -19.44
CA ASP A 114 21.84 5.30 -18.44
C ASP A 114 21.34 5.75 -17.06
N VAL A 115 20.09 6.22 -16.95
CA VAL A 115 19.46 6.52 -15.66
C VAL A 115 18.52 5.43 -15.16
N LEU A 116 18.31 4.36 -15.93
CA LEU A 116 17.52 3.21 -15.51
C LEU A 116 18.37 2.21 -14.70
N PRO A 117 17.79 1.55 -13.69
CA PRO A 117 16.40 1.65 -13.26
C PRO A 117 16.11 2.90 -12.38
N LEU A 118 14.88 3.40 -12.46
CA LEU A 118 14.38 4.47 -11.58
C LEU A 118 13.50 3.87 -10.48
N TYR A 119 13.72 4.30 -9.25
CA TYR A 119 12.99 3.84 -8.06
C TYR A 119 12.28 5.02 -7.40
N TYR A 120 10.97 4.90 -7.20
CA TYR A 120 10.14 5.91 -6.54
C TYR A 120 9.35 5.32 -5.39
N VAL A 121 9.29 6.06 -4.27
CA VAL A 121 8.45 5.72 -3.12
C VAL A 121 7.49 6.89 -2.84
N ALA A 122 6.24 6.57 -2.56
CA ALA A 122 5.23 7.58 -2.27
C ALA A 122 4.23 7.09 -1.23
N TYR A 123 3.92 7.95 -0.26
CA TYR A 123 2.74 7.79 0.58
C TYR A 123 1.52 8.47 -0.07
N THR A 124 0.37 7.79 -0.09
CA THR A 124 -0.91 8.41 -0.44
C THR A 124 -2.07 7.82 0.37
N PRO A 125 -3.12 8.61 0.67
CA PRO A 125 -4.43 8.04 0.93
C PRO A 125 -4.97 7.43 -0.39
N CYS A 126 -5.42 6.19 -0.31
CA CYS A 126 -5.93 5.39 -1.41
C CYS A 126 -7.46 5.25 -1.28
N PHE A 127 -8.18 5.41 -2.40
CA PHE A 127 -9.64 5.43 -2.43
C PHE A 127 -10.20 4.35 -3.35
N ARG A 128 -11.02 3.43 -2.82
CA ARG A 128 -11.65 2.34 -3.58
C ARG A 128 -13.12 2.20 -3.22
N LYS A 129 -14.01 2.10 -4.20
CA LYS A 129 -15.44 1.86 -3.95
C LYS A 129 -15.71 0.45 -3.44
N GLU A 130 -14.78 -0.49 -3.61
CA GLU A 130 -14.93 -1.87 -3.17
C GLU A 130 -16.22 -2.51 -3.72
N ALA A 131 -16.55 -2.17 -4.97
CA ALA A 131 -17.78 -2.60 -5.62
C ALA A 131 -17.80 -4.13 -5.74
N GLY A 132 -18.92 -4.75 -5.34
CA GLY A 132 -19.07 -6.22 -5.39
C GLY A 132 -18.57 -6.99 -4.15
N SER A 133 -18.04 -6.31 -3.14
CA SER A 133 -17.60 -6.94 -1.88
C SER A 133 -18.71 -7.08 -0.81
N TYR A 134 -19.98 -7.13 -1.22
CA TYR A 134 -21.14 -7.19 -0.32
C TYR A 134 -21.02 -8.37 0.67
N GLY A 135 -21.05 -8.06 1.97
CA GLY A 135 -21.01 -9.05 3.05
C GLY A 135 -19.65 -9.70 3.33
N ARG A 136 -18.59 -9.41 2.56
CA ARG A 136 -17.23 -9.89 2.84
C ARG A 136 -16.44 -8.87 3.66
N GLU A 137 -15.79 -9.34 4.73
CA GLU A 137 -14.82 -8.57 5.54
C GLU A 137 -15.36 -7.19 5.99
N THR A 138 -16.61 -7.14 6.44
CA THR A 138 -17.31 -5.89 6.72
C THR A 138 -16.89 -5.21 8.01
N ARG A 139 -16.12 -5.88 8.89
CA ARG A 139 -15.68 -5.35 10.19
C ARG A 139 -14.17 -5.17 10.21
N GLY A 140 -13.72 -4.07 10.82
CA GLY A 140 -12.30 -3.78 10.99
C GLY A 140 -11.70 -2.96 9.84
N LEU A 141 -10.39 -3.08 9.68
CA LEU A 141 -9.56 -2.20 8.82
C LEU A 141 -9.06 -2.88 7.53
N ILE A 142 -9.32 -4.19 7.35
CA ILE A 142 -8.77 -4.96 6.21
C ILE A 142 -9.30 -4.44 4.86
N ARG A 143 -10.57 -4.00 4.84
CA ARG A 143 -11.26 -3.50 3.66
C ARG A 143 -11.98 -2.20 3.98
N GLN A 144 -11.46 -1.09 3.50
CA GLN A 144 -11.97 0.27 3.72
C GLN A 144 -12.09 1.02 2.40
N HIS A 145 -12.98 2.01 2.33
CA HIS A 145 -13.06 2.89 1.15
C HIS A 145 -11.87 3.85 1.06
N GLN A 146 -11.28 4.18 2.21
CA GLN A 146 -10.07 4.99 2.33
C GLN A 146 -9.08 4.26 3.22
N PHE A 147 -7.84 4.11 2.75
CA PHE A 147 -6.74 3.56 3.53
C PHE A 147 -5.41 4.19 3.12
N ASN A 148 -4.42 4.15 3.99
CA ASN A 148 -3.09 4.69 3.75
C ASN A 148 -2.16 3.61 3.19
N LYS A 149 -1.31 3.99 2.24
CA LYS A 149 -0.32 3.08 1.67
C LYS A 149 0.96 3.81 1.31
N VAL A 150 2.10 3.16 1.59
CA VAL A 150 3.40 3.50 1.00
C VAL A 150 3.62 2.58 -0.19
N GLU A 151 3.76 3.17 -1.37
CA GLU A 151 3.93 2.45 -2.63
C GLU A 151 5.38 2.53 -3.10
N LEU A 152 5.87 1.43 -3.65
CA LEU A 152 7.14 1.32 -4.36
C LEU A 152 6.84 1.18 -5.85
N VAL A 153 7.47 2.00 -6.69
CA VAL A 153 7.32 1.95 -8.16
C VAL A 153 8.71 1.92 -8.79
N LYS A 154 8.89 1.03 -9.77
CA LYS A 154 10.14 0.92 -10.53
C LYS A 154 9.88 1.06 -12.02
N PHE A 155 10.82 1.73 -12.70
CA PHE A 155 10.95 1.72 -14.16
C PHE A 155 12.29 1.09 -14.51
N THR A 156 12.28 0.09 -15.39
CA THR A 156 13.46 -0.72 -15.69
C THR A 156 13.59 -0.95 -17.18
N THR A 157 14.73 -1.48 -17.61
CA THR A 157 14.81 -2.10 -18.93
C THR A 157 14.07 -3.45 -18.93
N PRO A 158 13.63 -3.96 -20.08
CA PRO A 158 12.99 -5.27 -20.17
C PRO A 158 13.81 -6.40 -19.56
N GLU A 159 15.12 -6.40 -19.81
CA GLU A 159 16.05 -7.47 -19.40
C GLU A 159 16.21 -7.59 -17.88
N SER A 160 16.06 -6.47 -17.17
CA SER A 160 16.23 -6.41 -15.71
C SER A 160 14.93 -6.58 -14.93
N SER A 161 13.78 -6.54 -15.59
CA SER A 161 12.48 -6.38 -14.93
C SER A 161 12.14 -7.50 -13.94
N TYR A 162 12.43 -8.77 -14.27
CA TYR A 162 12.15 -9.88 -13.36
C TYR A 162 13.10 -9.93 -12.16
N ASP A 163 14.36 -9.56 -12.32
CA ASP A 163 15.29 -9.41 -11.18
C ASP A 163 14.84 -8.25 -10.28
N GLU A 164 14.33 -7.17 -10.86
CA GLU A 164 13.78 -6.04 -10.12
C GLU A 164 12.49 -6.36 -9.37
N LEU A 165 11.69 -7.32 -9.86
CA LEU A 165 10.54 -7.87 -9.14
C LEU A 165 10.96 -8.62 -7.88
N GLU A 166 12.01 -9.45 -7.96
CA GLU A 166 12.52 -10.16 -6.79
C GLU A 166 13.08 -9.18 -5.75
N LYS A 167 13.79 -8.12 -6.18
CA LYS A 167 14.23 -7.05 -5.28
C LYS A 167 13.06 -6.30 -4.64
N LEU A 168 12.04 -5.97 -5.43
CA LEU A 168 10.84 -5.27 -4.96
C LEU A 168 10.08 -6.08 -3.90
N LEU A 169 9.98 -7.40 -4.08
CA LEU A 169 9.42 -8.32 -3.08
C LEU A 169 10.24 -8.25 -1.78
N LEU A 170 11.57 -8.36 -1.88
CA LEU A 170 12.46 -8.29 -0.71
C LEU A 170 12.37 -6.94 0.01
N ASP A 171 12.23 -5.84 -0.73
CA ASP A 171 12.06 -4.49 -0.18
C ASP A 171 10.80 -4.41 0.70
N ALA A 172 9.69 -4.98 0.24
CA ALA A 172 8.43 -5.04 0.99
C ALA A 172 8.51 -6.00 2.18
N GLU A 173 9.14 -7.17 2.03
CA GLU A 173 9.37 -8.13 3.12
C GLU A 173 10.21 -7.54 4.26
N GLU A 174 11.18 -6.68 3.95
CA GLU A 174 12.07 -6.07 4.95
C GLU A 174 11.31 -5.24 5.99
N VAL A 175 10.22 -4.58 5.58
CA VAL A 175 9.31 -3.87 6.49
C VAL A 175 8.76 -4.84 7.55
N LEU A 176 8.29 -6.02 7.13
CA LEU A 176 7.72 -7.03 8.03
C LEU A 176 8.78 -7.71 8.90
N LYS A 177 9.98 -7.95 8.36
CA LYS A 177 11.12 -8.50 9.11
C LYS A 177 11.51 -7.58 10.26
N ARG A 178 11.63 -6.28 10.01
CA ARG A 178 11.92 -5.26 11.05
C ARG A 178 10.81 -5.12 12.08
N LEU A 179 9.57 -5.21 11.62
CA LEU A 179 8.40 -5.25 12.48
C LEU A 179 8.21 -6.61 13.18
N LYS A 180 9.03 -7.63 12.88
CA LYS A 180 8.97 -9.00 13.41
C LYS A 180 7.55 -9.62 13.28
N ILE A 181 6.84 -9.33 12.18
CA ILE A 181 5.52 -9.89 11.90
C ILE A 181 5.68 -11.17 11.07
N PRO A 182 5.10 -12.31 11.49
CA PRO A 182 5.12 -13.53 10.67
C PRO A 182 4.30 -13.37 9.39
N TYR A 183 4.85 -13.84 8.26
CA TYR A 183 4.19 -13.76 6.96
C TYR A 183 4.57 -14.95 6.07
N ARG A 184 3.87 -15.08 4.95
CA ARG A 184 4.22 -15.97 3.82
C ARG A 184 4.16 -15.20 2.52
N VAL A 185 4.86 -15.70 1.51
CA VAL A 185 4.81 -15.17 0.14
C VAL A 185 4.08 -16.17 -0.74
N VAL A 186 3.18 -15.68 -1.58
CA VAL A 186 2.37 -16.46 -2.52
C VAL A 186 2.61 -15.94 -3.93
N SER A 187 3.02 -16.82 -4.85
CA SER A 187 2.99 -16.51 -6.27
C SER A 187 1.57 -16.70 -6.78
N LEU A 188 0.96 -15.64 -7.33
CA LEU A 188 -0.42 -15.73 -7.83
C LEU A 188 -0.51 -16.62 -9.06
N CYS A 189 -1.60 -17.38 -9.15
CA CYS A 189 -1.92 -18.18 -10.33
C CYS A 189 -2.63 -17.33 -11.39
N THR A 190 -2.70 -17.82 -12.63
CA THR A 190 -3.24 -17.06 -13.76
C THR A 190 -4.69 -16.59 -13.58
N GLY A 191 -5.51 -17.31 -12.82
CA GLY A 191 -6.90 -16.93 -12.54
C GLY A 191 -7.06 -15.80 -11.53
N ASP A 192 -6.01 -15.48 -10.77
CA ASP A 192 -6.01 -14.48 -9.71
C ASP A 192 -5.10 -13.28 -10.02
N LEU A 193 -4.41 -13.31 -11.17
CA LEU A 193 -3.58 -12.18 -11.61
C LEU A 193 -4.45 -10.95 -11.91
N GLY A 194 -3.96 -9.80 -11.44
CA GLY A 194 -4.52 -8.50 -11.77
C GLY A 194 -4.42 -8.21 -13.26
N PHE A 195 -5.36 -7.41 -13.78
CA PHE A 195 -5.51 -7.16 -15.22
C PHE A 195 -4.24 -6.67 -15.94
N SER A 196 -3.43 -5.85 -15.25
CA SER A 196 -2.22 -5.27 -15.84
C SER A 196 -0.99 -6.19 -15.70
N ALA A 197 -0.99 -7.14 -14.77
CA ALA A 197 0.21 -7.82 -14.31
C ALA A 197 0.58 -9.04 -15.17
N SER A 198 1.86 -9.20 -15.46
CA SER A 198 2.43 -10.40 -16.07
C SER A 198 2.84 -11.43 -15.01
N LYS A 199 3.31 -10.97 -13.84
CA LYS A 199 3.63 -11.82 -12.67
C LYS A 199 3.45 -11.01 -11.38
N THR A 200 2.90 -11.66 -10.35
CA THR A 200 2.65 -11.04 -9.05
C THR A 200 2.99 -11.98 -7.90
N TYR A 201 3.60 -11.42 -6.86
CA TYR A 201 3.73 -12.02 -5.54
C TYR A 201 2.88 -11.25 -4.54
N ASP A 202 2.06 -11.97 -3.78
CA ASP A 202 1.40 -11.42 -2.61
C ASP A 202 2.16 -11.80 -1.35
N ILE A 203 2.30 -10.84 -0.44
CA ILE A 203 2.76 -11.07 0.92
C ILE A 203 1.54 -11.12 1.81
N GLU A 204 1.38 -12.20 2.56
CA GLU A 204 0.28 -12.38 3.49
C GLU A 204 0.80 -12.51 4.92
N VAL A 205 0.26 -11.70 5.84
CA VAL A 205 0.63 -11.70 7.26
C VAL A 205 -0.28 -12.60 8.07
N TRP A 206 0.28 -13.26 9.08
CA TRP A 206 -0.48 -14.06 10.02
C TRP A 206 -1.27 -13.16 10.98
N LEU A 207 -2.57 -13.43 11.12
CA LEU A 207 -3.47 -12.70 12.01
C LEU A 207 -4.02 -13.66 13.08
N PRO A 208 -3.45 -13.66 14.31
CA PRO A 208 -3.80 -14.65 15.32
C PRO A 208 -5.25 -14.55 15.83
N GLY A 209 -5.88 -13.37 15.80
CA GLY A 209 -7.29 -13.22 16.17
C GLY A 209 -8.25 -13.76 15.12
N GLN A 210 -7.76 -13.98 13.90
CA GLN A 210 -8.51 -14.52 12.75
C GLN A 210 -8.06 -15.92 12.34
N GLU A 211 -6.98 -16.44 12.93
CA GLU A 211 -6.39 -17.74 12.66
C GLU A 211 -6.09 -17.98 11.16
N THR A 212 -5.65 -16.94 10.45
CA THR A 212 -5.42 -17.02 9.01
C THR A 212 -4.35 -16.05 8.51
N PHE A 213 -3.87 -16.28 7.29
CA PHE A 213 -3.02 -15.34 6.56
C PHE A 213 -3.90 -14.36 5.75
N ARG A 214 -3.54 -13.08 5.75
CA ARG A 214 -4.21 -12.05 4.95
C ARG A 214 -3.19 -11.23 4.17
N GLU A 215 -3.50 -10.95 2.92
CA GLU A 215 -2.69 -10.08 2.05
C GLU A 215 -2.41 -8.73 2.73
N ILE A 216 -1.15 -8.28 2.71
CA ILE A 216 -0.71 -6.96 3.17
C ILE A 216 0.02 -6.18 2.07
N SER A 217 0.56 -6.89 1.09
CA SER A 217 1.25 -6.34 -0.07
C SER A 217 1.05 -7.23 -1.28
N SER A 218 1.07 -6.60 -2.44
CA SER A 218 1.09 -7.23 -3.74
C SER A 218 2.17 -6.54 -4.57
N CYS A 219 3.14 -7.32 -5.07
CA CYS A 219 4.31 -6.89 -5.83
C CYS A 219 4.23 -7.47 -7.24
N SER A 220 4.14 -6.61 -8.25
CA SER A 220 3.84 -7.00 -9.63
C SER A 220 4.85 -6.45 -10.64
N ASN A 221 5.14 -7.26 -11.65
CA ASN A 221 5.77 -6.85 -12.90
C ASN A 221 4.70 -6.75 -13.99
N PHE A 222 4.58 -5.59 -14.63
CA PHE A 222 3.62 -5.33 -15.70
C PHE A 222 4.22 -5.46 -17.09
N GLU A 223 5.52 -5.80 -17.16
CA GLU A 223 6.32 -5.71 -18.38
C GLU A 223 6.06 -4.34 -19.05
N ASP A 224 5.78 -4.33 -20.35
CA ASP A 224 5.53 -3.10 -21.10
C ASP A 224 4.04 -2.67 -21.11
N PHE A 225 3.14 -3.35 -20.37
CA PHE A 225 1.69 -3.11 -20.46
C PHE A 225 1.31 -1.66 -20.15
N GLN A 226 1.78 -1.14 -19.01
CA GLN A 226 1.51 0.25 -18.60
C GLN A 226 2.32 1.22 -19.46
N ALA A 227 3.58 0.89 -19.76
CA ALA A 227 4.46 1.71 -20.59
C ALA A 227 3.89 1.94 -22.00
N ARG A 228 3.25 0.93 -22.61
CA ARG A 228 2.57 1.07 -23.90
C ARG A 228 1.37 2.00 -23.84
N ARG A 229 0.57 1.91 -22.78
CA ARG A 229 -0.64 2.72 -22.59
C ARG A 229 -0.34 4.17 -22.24
N ALA A 230 0.69 4.40 -21.42
CA ALA A 230 1.16 5.73 -21.04
C ALA A 230 2.29 6.27 -21.95
N ASN A 231 2.65 5.54 -23.01
CA ASN A 231 3.68 5.89 -23.97
C ASN A 231 5.06 6.24 -23.33
N ILE A 232 5.47 5.45 -22.34
CA ILE A 232 6.72 5.62 -21.58
C ILE A 232 7.80 4.79 -22.25
N ARG A 233 8.80 5.45 -22.81
CA ARG A 233 9.86 4.79 -23.59
C ARG A 233 11.22 5.05 -22.99
N TYR A 234 12.23 4.30 -23.42
CA TYR A 234 13.63 4.59 -23.16
C TYR A 234 14.46 4.52 -24.45
N LYS A 235 15.64 5.12 -24.42
CA LYS A 235 16.62 5.02 -25.50
C LYS A 235 18.04 4.83 -24.97
N THR A 236 18.76 3.91 -25.58
CA THR A 236 20.17 3.55 -25.34
C THR A 236 21.16 4.51 -26.00
N GLY A 237 20.71 5.32 -26.96
CA GLY A 237 21.53 6.34 -27.61
C GLY A 237 20.71 7.28 -28.49
N VAL A 238 21.32 8.37 -28.95
CA VAL A 238 20.63 9.40 -29.78
C VAL A 238 20.17 8.85 -31.14
N LYS A 239 20.89 7.85 -31.68
CA LYS A 239 20.61 7.24 -32.99
C LYS A 239 19.81 5.93 -32.90
N GLU A 240 19.57 5.42 -31.70
CA GLU A 240 18.87 4.15 -31.51
C GLU A 240 17.37 4.38 -31.43
N LYS A 241 16.60 3.40 -31.92
CA LYS A 241 15.14 3.44 -31.83
C LYS A 241 14.75 3.32 -30.35
N SER A 242 13.82 4.15 -29.90
CA SER A 242 13.26 4.03 -28.55
C SER A 242 12.47 2.73 -28.41
N ASP A 243 12.56 2.08 -27.26
CA ASP A 243 11.71 0.95 -26.87
C ASP A 243 10.91 1.26 -25.60
N TYR A 244 9.97 0.42 -25.19
CA TYR A 244 9.18 0.62 -23.97
C TYR A 244 9.94 0.14 -22.74
N VAL A 245 9.87 0.92 -21.66
CA VAL A 245 10.35 0.47 -20.35
C VAL A 245 9.46 -0.65 -19.82
N HIS A 246 9.98 -1.42 -18.87
CA HIS A 246 9.12 -2.21 -18.00
C HIS A 246 8.79 -1.44 -16.73
N THR A 247 7.55 -1.62 -16.24
CA THR A 247 7.05 -0.99 -15.03
C THR A 247 6.75 -2.04 -13.97
N LEU A 248 7.05 -1.73 -12.72
CA LEU A 248 6.73 -2.56 -11.56
C LEU A 248 6.16 -1.72 -10.43
N ASN A 249 5.33 -2.32 -9.60
CA ASN A 249 4.93 -1.72 -8.33
C ASN A 249 4.74 -2.76 -7.23
N GLY A 250 4.88 -2.33 -5.99
CA GLY A 250 4.67 -3.13 -4.81
C GLY A 250 4.21 -2.27 -3.64
N SER A 251 3.37 -2.83 -2.77
CA SER A 251 3.04 -2.15 -1.52
C SER A 251 4.20 -2.30 -0.53
N GLY A 252 4.70 -1.21 0.04
CA GLY A 252 5.77 -1.22 1.04
C GLY A 252 5.41 -0.55 2.37
N LEU A 253 4.22 -0.66 2.95
CA LEU A 253 3.11 -1.61 2.80
C LEU A 253 1.77 -0.85 2.81
N ALA A 254 0.64 -1.57 2.75
CA ALA A 254 -0.66 -1.02 3.12
C ALA A 254 -0.74 -0.76 4.64
N VAL A 255 -0.63 0.50 5.06
CA VAL A 255 -0.43 0.93 6.44
C VAL A 255 -1.54 0.44 7.36
N GLY A 256 -2.80 0.59 6.95
CA GLY A 256 -3.94 0.15 7.76
C GLY A 256 -3.92 -1.36 8.04
N ARG A 257 -3.51 -2.18 7.06
CA ARG A 257 -3.32 -3.62 7.25
C ARG A 257 -2.10 -3.93 8.13
N THR A 258 -1.07 -3.09 8.10
CA THR A 258 0.07 -3.20 9.04
C THR A 258 -0.35 -2.87 10.47
N VAL A 259 -1.24 -1.90 10.69
CA VAL A 259 -1.84 -1.65 12.01
C VAL A 259 -2.59 -2.89 12.50
N VAL A 260 -3.41 -3.52 11.64
CA VAL A 260 -4.08 -4.79 11.99
C VAL A 260 -3.08 -5.85 12.45
N ALA A 261 -2.02 -6.07 11.67
CA ALA A 261 -1.02 -7.07 11.97
C ALA A 261 -0.30 -6.77 13.31
N ILE A 262 0.01 -5.51 13.61
CA ILE A 262 0.60 -5.11 14.90
C ILE A 262 -0.38 -5.36 16.04
N LEU A 263 -1.62 -4.86 15.94
CA LEU A 263 -2.60 -5.03 17.00
C LEU A 263 -2.81 -6.50 17.35
N GLU A 264 -2.93 -7.38 16.35
CA GLU A 264 -3.17 -8.79 16.60
C GLU A 264 -1.92 -9.55 17.06
N ASN A 265 -0.72 -9.29 16.51
CA ASN A 265 0.50 -10.04 16.87
C ASN A 265 1.19 -9.52 18.15
N TYR A 266 0.95 -8.27 18.55
CA TYR A 266 1.61 -7.65 19.71
C TYR A 266 0.68 -7.46 20.92
N GLN A 267 -0.56 -7.95 20.85
CA GLN A 267 -1.48 -7.92 21.99
C GLN A 267 -0.95 -8.73 23.19
N GLN A 268 -1.31 -8.29 24.38
CA GLN A 268 -1.00 -8.92 25.66
C GLN A 268 -2.28 -9.44 26.32
N GLU A 269 -2.15 -10.28 27.35
CA GLU A 269 -3.30 -10.87 28.05
C GLU A 269 -4.18 -9.83 28.74
N ASP A 270 -3.59 -8.71 29.18
CA ASP A 270 -4.29 -7.58 29.79
C ASP A 270 -5.00 -6.65 28.79
N GLY A 271 -4.90 -6.95 27.49
CA GLY A 271 -5.49 -6.16 26.39
C GLY A 271 -4.62 -5.00 25.91
N SER A 272 -3.44 -4.77 26.50
CA SER A 272 -2.47 -3.82 25.97
C SER A 272 -1.82 -4.34 24.68
N VAL A 273 -1.25 -3.43 23.88
CA VAL A 273 -0.47 -3.79 22.68
C VAL A 273 0.93 -3.24 22.80
N THR A 274 1.93 -4.11 22.73
CA THR A 274 3.35 -3.71 22.73
C THR A 274 3.70 -3.04 21.40
N ILE A 275 4.41 -1.91 21.44
CA ILE A 275 4.90 -1.25 20.22
C ILE A 275 6.18 -1.96 19.73
N PRO A 276 6.25 -2.39 18.46
CA PRO A 276 7.46 -2.91 17.85
C PRO A 276 8.64 -1.97 18.06
N GLU A 277 9.80 -2.51 18.41
CA GLU A 277 10.98 -1.71 18.81
C GLU A 277 11.37 -0.67 17.77
N VAL A 278 11.33 -1.03 16.49
CA VAL A 278 11.66 -0.16 15.36
C VAL A 278 10.71 1.04 15.21
N LEU A 279 9.48 0.95 15.73
CA LEU A 279 8.52 2.06 15.69
C LEU A 279 8.60 2.98 16.90
N ARG A 280 9.26 2.57 17.99
CA ARG A 280 9.31 3.38 19.23
C ARG A 280 9.88 4.78 19.02
N PRO A 281 10.94 5.00 18.20
CA PRO A 281 11.41 6.35 17.90
C PRO A 281 10.33 7.23 17.27
N TYR A 282 9.58 6.69 16.29
CA TYR A 282 8.46 7.37 15.62
C TYR A 282 7.24 7.56 16.53
N MET A 283 7.08 6.68 17.52
CA MET A 283 6.07 6.75 18.55
C MET A 283 6.48 7.63 19.74
N GLY A 284 7.60 8.37 19.66
CA GLY A 284 8.05 9.27 20.72
C GLY A 284 8.45 8.54 22.01
N GLY A 285 9.00 7.35 21.90
CA GLY A 285 9.44 6.51 23.02
C GLY A 285 8.34 5.65 23.65
N THR A 286 7.08 5.77 23.23
CA THR A 286 5.98 4.91 23.72
C THR A 286 6.28 3.44 23.45
N THR A 287 6.22 2.61 24.48
CA THR A 287 6.56 1.17 24.42
C THR A 287 5.35 0.26 24.33
N ALA A 288 4.17 0.72 24.74
CA ALA A 288 2.90 -0.01 24.65
C ALA A 288 1.71 0.96 24.56
N ILE A 289 0.57 0.49 24.04
CA ILE A 289 -0.74 1.16 24.10
C ILE A 289 -1.57 0.45 25.16
N THR A 290 -2.06 1.19 26.13
CA THR A 290 -2.87 0.68 27.26
C THR A 290 -4.19 1.42 27.34
N GLN A 291 -5.15 0.89 28.11
CA GLN A 291 -6.43 1.56 28.35
C GLN A 291 -6.28 2.90 29.09
N ASN A 292 -5.18 3.11 29.82
CA ASN A 292 -4.91 4.38 30.53
C ASN A 292 -4.52 5.51 29.58
N ASP A 293 -4.01 5.17 28.40
CA ASP A 293 -3.65 6.13 27.35
C ASP A 293 -4.87 6.66 26.60
N ALA A 294 -6.03 6.01 26.79
CA ALA A 294 -7.23 6.39 26.10
C ALA A 294 -7.74 7.76 26.56
N TYR A 295 -8.04 8.63 25.59
CA TYR A 295 -8.63 9.93 25.85
C TYR A 295 -9.94 9.78 26.64
N LYS A 296 -9.99 10.41 27.82
CA LYS A 296 -11.20 10.50 28.64
C LYS A 296 -12.10 11.56 28.01
N ILE A 297 -13.20 11.12 27.38
CA ILE A 297 -14.29 11.99 26.91
C ILE A 297 -15.17 12.34 28.10
#